data_AF-A0A7W1LLT2-F1
#
_entry.id   AF-A0A7W1LLT2-F1
#
_cell.length_a   1.000
_cell.length_b   1.000
_cell.length_c   1.000
_cell.angle_alpha   90.00
_cell.angle_beta   90.00
_cell.angle_gamma   90.00
#
_symmetry.space_group_name_H-M   'P 1'
#
loop_
_entity.id
_entity.type
_entity.pdbx_description
1 polymer ?
#
loop_
_entity_poly.entity_id
_entity_poly.type
_entity_poly.pdbx_seq_one_letter_code
_entity_poly.pdbx_strand_id
1 'polypeptide(L)'
;MSVVETILVFVVAPGVVVGVMALLVWGRGEPQAARYRPGRHWPYKPVWYAPHPLAVPEISDDDPHVRRPAVTAGSRAPHLPSTLTRTAAGGARGIW
;
A
#
# COMPACT_ATOMS: atom_id res chain seq x y z
N MET A 1 52.28 6.91 -15.19
CA MET A 1 50.87 7.30 -15.29
C MET A 1 50.64 8.11 -16.54
N SER A 2 49.81 7.62 -17.46
CA SER A 2 49.36 8.35 -18.65
C SER A 2 47.97 8.98 -18.42
N VAL A 3 47.62 10.01 -19.18
CA VAL A 3 46.29 10.64 -19.11
C VAL A 3 45.17 9.62 -19.36
N VAL A 4 45.38 8.70 -20.31
CA VAL A 4 44.44 7.63 -20.64
C VAL A 4 44.23 6.68 -19.46
N GLU A 5 45.32 6.28 -18.82
CA GLU A 5 45.31 5.40 -17.65
C GLU A 5 44.56 6.04 -16.47
N THR A 6 44.80 7.32 -16.20
CA THR A 6 44.08 8.07 -15.16
C THR A 6 42.57 8.08 -15.41
N ILE A 7 42.15 8.32 -16.65
CA ILE A 7 40.71 8.36 -16.99
C ILE A 7 40.07 6.98 -16.82
N LEU A 8 40.73 5.91 -17.30
CA LEU A 8 40.22 4.55 -17.19
C LEU A 8 40.04 4.13 -15.72
N VAL A 9 41.02 4.44 -14.87
CA VAL A 9 41.02 4.02 -13.47
C VAL A 9 40.07 4.85 -12.62
N PHE A 10 40.06 6.18 -12.79
CA PHE A 10 39.34 7.06 -11.86
C PHE A 10 37.94 7.47 -12.34
N VAL A 11 37.60 7.26 -13.61
CA VAL A 11 36.28 7.63 -14.15
C VAL A 11 35.54 6.41 -14.66
N VAL A 12 36.19 5.61 -15.51
CA VAL A 12 35.51 4.46 -16.15
C VAL A 12 35.25 3.34 -15.15
N ALA A 13 36.24 2.91 -14.37
CA ALA A 13 36.04 1.81 -13.42
C ALA A 13 34.94 2.12 -12.37
N PRO A 14 34.90 3.31 -11.71
CA PRO A 14 33.80 3.67 -10.83
C PRO A 14 32.46 3.79 -11.57
N GLY A 15 32.47 4.35 -12.79
CA GLY A 15 31.28 4.46 -13.62
C GLY A 15 30.67 3.11 -13.98
N VAL A 16 31.49 2.10 -14.27
CA VAL A 16 31.05 0.72 -14.52
C VAL A 16 30.41 0.13 -13.27
N VAL A 17 31.02 0.31 -12.09
CA VAL A 17 30.45 -0.19 -10.83
C VAL A 17 29.07 0.42 -10.57
N VAL A 18 28.94 1.74 -10.70
CA VAL A 18 27.66 2.43 -10.53
C VAL A 18 26.65 1.99 -11.58
N GLY A 19 27.07 1.84 -12.84
CA GLY A 19 26.21 1.39 -13.94
C GLY A 19 25.67 -0.02 -13.73
N VAL A 20 26.51 -0.94 -13.25
CA VAL A 20 26.11 -2.30 -12.88
C VAL A 20 25.10 -2.26 -11.73
N MET A 21 25.35 -1.48 -10.68
CA MET A 21 24.41 -1.34 -9.56
C MET A 21 23.07 -0.75 -10.02
N ALA A 22 23.10 0.27 -10.86
CA ALA A 22 21.90 0.88 -11.42
C ALA A 22 21.08 -0.14 -12.24
N LEU A 23 21.74 -0.96 -13.07
CA LEU A 23 21.08 -2.02 -13.83
C LEU A 23 20.52 -3.12 -12.93
N LEU A 24 21.20 -3.48 -11.85
CA LEU A 24 20.69 -4.47 -10.90
C LEU A 24 19.45 -3.96 -10.14
N VAL A 25 19.45 -2.68 -9.76
CA VAL A 25 18.36 -2.06 -9.01
C VAL A 25 17.15 -1.76 -9.89
N TRP A 26 17.37 -1.16 -11.07
CA TRP A 26 16.28 -0.67 -11.93
C TRP A 26 16.01 -1.54 -13.17
N GLY A 27 16.93 -2.43 -13.54
CA GLY A 27 16.79 -3.24 -14.76
C GLY A 27 15.67 -4.27 -14.69
N ARG A 28 15.30 -4.72 -13.49
CA ARG A 28 14.09 -5.52 -13.26
C ARG A 28 13.02 -4.61 -12.67
N GLY A 29 12.49 -3.71 -13.49
CA GLY A 29 11.39 -2.84 -13.08
C GLY A 29 10.25 -3.68 -12.53
N GLU A 30 9.91 -3.49 -11.25
CA GLU A 30 8.68 -4.02 -10.66
C GLU A 30 7.52 -3.58 -11.54
N PRO A 31 6.64 -4.47 -12.03
CA PRO A 31 5.46 -4.03 -12.76
C PRO A 31 4.67 -3.11 -11.84
N GLN A 32 4.58 -1.83 -12.19
CA GLN A 32 3.70 -0.92 -11.46
C GLN A 32 2.33 -1.55 -11.39
N ALA A 33 1.80 -1.71 -10.18
CA ALA A 33 0.47 -2.26 -9.97
C ALA A 33 -0.47 -1.53 -10.93
N ALA A 34 -1.19 -2.30 -11.75
CA ALA A 34 -2.08 -1.73 -12.75
C ALA A 34 -2.98 -0.70 -12.06
N ARG A 35 -3.13 0.49 -12.66
CA ARG A 35 -4.03 1.50 -12.12
C ARG A 35 -5.48 1.06 -12.38
N TYR A 36 -6.34 1.22 -11.38
CA TYR A 36 -7.76 0.98 -11.59
C TYR A 36 -8.29 1.89 -12.70
N ARG A 37 -9.15 1.33 -13.57
CA ARG A 37 -9.84 2.08 -14.63
C ARG A 37 -11.33 2.11 -14.32
N PRO A 38 -11.98 3.29 -14.32
CA PRO A 38 -13.43 3.40 -14.19
C PRO A 38 -14.15 2.52 -15.23
N GLY A 39 -15.24 1.87 -14.83
CA GLY A 39 -16.00 0.95 -15.67
C GLY A 39 -15.45 -0.49 -15.75
N ARG A 40 -14.29 -0.77 -15.15
CA ARG A 40 -13.81 -2.15 -14.93
C ARG A 40 -14.25 -2.66 -13.56
N HIS A 41 -14.39 -3.97 -13.42
CA HIS A 41 -14.53 -4.61 -12.11
C HIS A 41 -13.34 -4.23 -11.21
N TRP A 42 -13.57 -4.03 -9.91
CA TRP A 42 -12.55 -3.69 -8.93
C TRP A 42 -11.84 -4.95 -8.41
N PRO A 43 -10.60 -5.25 -8.82
CA PRO A 43 -9.90 -6.48 -8.43
C PRO A 43 -9.12 -6.36 -7.12
N TYR A 44 -9.03 -5.16 -6.54
CA TYR A 44 -8.19 -4.91 -5.37
C TYR A 44 -8.91 -5.23 -4.07
N LYS A 45 -8.14 -5.55 -3.03
CA LYS A 45 -8.68 -5.68 -1.67
C LYS A 45 -9.26 -4.33 -1.20
N PRO A 46 -10.31 -4.33 -0.36
CA PRO A 46 -10.81 -3.10 0.24
C PRO A 46 -9.72 -2.47 1.12
N VAL A 47 -9.55 -1.16 1.01
CA VAL A 47 -8.57 -0.37 1.76
C VAL A 47 -9.27 0.80 2.42
N TRP A 48 -8.96 1.05 3.69
CA TRP A 48 -9.38 2.24 4.42
C TRP A 48 -8.16 3.11 4.68
N TYR A 49 -8.21 4.37 4.23
CA TYR A 49 -7.16 5.35 4.48
C TYR A 49 -7.52 6.14 5.73
N ALA A 50 -6.73 5.96 6.80
CA ALA A 50 -6.87 6.77 8.00
C ALA A 50 -6.23 8.15 7.76
N PRO A 51 -6.89 9.25 8.16
CA PRO A 51 -6.39 10.61 7.91
C PRO A 51 -5.11 10.99 8.67
N HIS A 52 -4.61 10.16 9.60
CA HIS A 52 -3.32 10.37 10.27
C HIS A 52 -2.76 9.04 10.80
N PRO A 53 -1.44 8.78 10.74
CA PRO A 53 -0.83 7.54 11.26
C PRO A 53 -1.05 7.36 12.77
N LEU A 54 -1.14 8.46 13.52
CA LEU A 54 -1.46 8.45 14.96
C LEU A 54 -2.95 8.26 15.28
N ALA A 55 -3.83 8.26 14.27
CA ALA A 55 -5.25 7.98 14.45
C ALA A 55 -5.59 6.49 14.29
N VAL A 56 -4.57 5.65 14.03
CA VAL A 56 -4.71 4.21 14.08
C VAL A 56 -4.55 3.78 15.54
N PRO A 57 -5.57 3.23 16.21
CA PRO A 57 -5.40 2.64 17.53
C PRO A 57 -4.29 1.60 17.44
N GLU A 58 -3.31 1.66 18.34
CA GLU A 58 -2.36 0.55 18.50
C GLU A 58 -3.17 -0.74 18.66
N ILE A 59 -2.99 -1.64 17.70
CA ILE A 59 -3.54 -2.99 17.79
C ILE A 59 -2.72 -3.69 18.87
N SER A 60 -3.21 -3.62 20.12
CA SER A 60 -2.76 -4.50 21.18
C SER A 60 -3.46 -5.85 20.99
N ASP A 61 -2.71 -6.95 21.07
CA ASP A 61 -3.25 -8.31 20.91
C ASP A 61 -4.31 -8.67 21.97
N ASP A 62 -4.42 -7.86 23.04
CA ASP A 62 -5.42 -7.97 24.10
C ASP A 62 -6.72 -7.17 23.84
N ASP A 63 -6.85 -6.43 22.73
CA ASP A 63 -8.07 -5.67 22.44
C ASP A 63 -9.13 -6.54 21.69
N PRO A 64 -10.26 -6.89 22.33
CA PRO A 64 -11.33 -7.69 21.71
C PRO A 64 -12.01 -6.98 20.52
N HIS A 65 -11.72 -5.71 20.27
CA HIS A 65 -12.27 -4.95 19.14
C HIS A 65 -11.47 -5.08 17.84
N VAL A 66 -10.24 -5.63 17.88
CA VAL A 66 -9.38 -5.73 16.70
C VAL A 66 -9.66 -6.99 15.86
N ARG A 67 -10.22 -8.05 16.45
CA ARG A 67 -10.73 -9.22 15.71
C ARG A 67 -12.11 -8.99 15.11
N ARG A 68 -12.31 -7.90 14.39
CA ARG A 68 -13.51 -7.78 13.54
C ARG A 68 -13.15 -8.27 12.13
N PRO A 69 -13.59 -9.47 11.73
CA PRO A 69 -13.38 -9.91 10.35
C PRO A 69 -13.97 -8.86 9.41
N ALA A 70 -13.25 -8.57 8.33
CA ALA A 70 -13.72 -7.68 7.28
C ALA A 70 -15.14 -8.12 6.89
N VAL A 71 -16.13 -7.24 7.13
CA VAL A 71 -17.52 -7.56 6.83
C VAL A 71 -17.62 -7.71 5.31
N THR A 72 -17.84 -8.93 4.85
CA THR A 72 -18.13 -9.22 3.44
C THR A 72 -19.32 -8.36 3.00
N ALA A 73 -19.17 -7.66 1.89
CA ALA A 73 -20.24 -6.85 1.34
C ALA A 73 -21.48 -7.74 1.10
N GLY A 74 -22.61 -7.41 1.74
CA GLY A 74 -23.86 -8.18 1.67
C GLY A 74 -24.16 -9.08 2.88
N SER A 75 -23.25 -9.21 3.86
CA SER A 75 -23.51 -9.98 5.07
C SER A 75 -24.47 -9.28 6.02
N ARG A 76 -25.75 -9.68 6.03
CA ARG A 76 -26.67 -9.36 7.13
C ARG A 76 -26.35 -10.29 8.29
N ALA A 77 -25.72 -9.78 9.35
CA ALA A 77 -25.49 -10.54 10.58
C ALA A 77 -26.84 -11.02 11.15
N PRO A 78 -27.08 -12.33 11.24
CA PRO A 78 -28.20 -12.84 12.00
C PRO A 78 -27.84 -12.66 13.48
N HIS A 79 -28.71 -11.98 14.23
CA HIS A 79 -28.73 -11.86 15.70
C HIS A 79 -27.40 -11.53 16.41
N LEU A 80 -27.13 -10.24 16.65
CA LEU A 80 -26.16 -9.80 17.66
C LEU A 80 -26.92 -9.14 18.82
N PRO A 81 -26.52 -9.36 20.09
CA PRO A 81 -27.12 -8.69 21.24
C PRO A 81 -26.91 -7.17 21.19
N SER A 82 -27.95 -6.44 21.60
CA SER A 82 -28.20 -5.01 21.39
C SER A 82 -27.29 -4.04 22.15
N THR A 83 -26.17 -4.48 22.74
CA THR A 83 -25.36 -3.66 23.66
C THR A 83 -24.27 -2.82 23.01
N LEU A 84 -24.14 -2.87 21.68
CA LEU A 84 -23.40 -1.84 20.94
C LEU A 84 -24.40 -0.87 20.33
N THR A 85 -24.76 0.18 21.09
CA THR A 85 -25.47 1.33 20.53
C THR A 85 -24.55 2.05 19.55
N ARG A 86 -24.48 1.53 18.33
CA ARG A 86 -23.93 2.22 17.18
C ARG A 86 -24.96 3.26 16.77
N THR A 87 -24.85 4.46 17.33
CA THR A 87 -25.62 5.62 16.89
C THR A 87 -25.03 6.06 15.55
N ALA A 88 -25.60 5.54 14.45
CA ALA A 88 -25.24 6.04 13.12
C ALA A 88 -25.61 7.53 13.06
N ALA A 89 -24.61 8.40 13.15
CA ALA A 89 -24.80 9.84 13.27
C ALA A 89 -25.20 10.54 11.95
N GLY A 90 -25.22 9.81 10.82
CA GLY A 90 -25.60 10.33 9.51
C GLY A 90 -25.09 9.49 8.34
N GLY A 91 -25.37 9.93 7.11
CA GLY A 91 -24.88 9.32 5.87
C GLY A 91 -25.13 10.21 4.65
N ALA A 92 -24.22 10.17 3.68
CA ALA A 92 -24.36 10.83 2.38
C ALA A 92 -24.23 9.77 1.27
N ARG A 93 -25.03 9.90 0.21
CA ARG A 93 -24.98 9.02 -0.96
C ARG A 93 -25.06 9.86 -2.23
N GLY A 94 -24.34 9.43 -3.26
CA GLY A 94 -24.39 9.99 -4.60
C GLY A 94 -24.30 8.87 -5.63
N ILE A 95 -24.88 9.11 -6.80
CA ILE A 95 -24.69 8.28 -7.99
C ILE A 95 -23.92 9.12 -9.01
N TRP A 96 -22.97 8.50 -9.71
CA TRP A 96 -22.10 9.12 -10.69
C TRP A 96 -22.39 8.49 -12.05
#